data_AF-A0A8K0K6Q0-F1
#
_entry.id   AF-A0A8K0K6Q0-F1
#
_cell.length_a   1.000
_cell.length_b   1.000
_cell.length_c   1.000
_cell.angle_alpha   90.00
_cell.angle_beta   90.00
_cell.angle_gamma   90.00
#
_symmetry.space_group_name_H-M   'P 1'
#
loop_
_entity.id
_entity.type
_entity.pdbx_description
1 polymer ?
#
loop_
_entity_poly.entity_id
_entity_poly.type
_entity_poly.pdbx_seq_one_letter_code
_entity_poly.pdbx_strand_id
1 'polypeptide(L)'
;MEDLNHDNCWITSYFCHIDDRRNIVGKSVILPLKKAERSYLRYPSSLIPCNLEIRGIVLKFVITLLETITATVIILLDQLISDILQIVKKHSRIDYSQKGTHGLTVKVKGSGMMAKLVKSLLTGFHIKQEVYSMRSNYVCLPNPTKMSSVYLYKIYGTYLIILLLIITESYTNRLKRMICAAFYEKKEKQRILHLYNQCLRRRAKLIKDTTVVVKERFREVKRIL
;
A
#
# COMPACT_ATOMS: atom_id res chain seq x y z
N MET A 1 23.14 -0.45 -28.38
CA MET A 1 24.14 -0.78 -27.33
C MET A 1 23.37 -1.23 -26.11
N GLU A 2 23.23 -2.55 -25.91
CA GLU A 2 22.54 -3.11 -24.75
C GLU A 2 23.38 -2.88 -23.48
N ASP A 3 22.76 -2.39 -22.41
CA ASP A 3 23.41 -2.14 -21.11
C ASP A 3 23.94 -3.45 -20.50
N LEU A 4 25.22 -3.74 -20.75
CA LEU A 4 25.95 -4.88 -20.16
C LEU A 4 26.18 -4.71 -18.65
N ASN A 5 25.79 -3.58 -18.07
CA ASN A 5 25.91 -3.25 -16.65
C ASN A 5 24.78 -3.81 -15.78
N HIS A 6 23.73 -4.39 -16.35
CA HIS A 6 22.55 -4.77 -15.57
C HIS A 6 22.77 -6.05 -14.76
N ASP A 7 22.60 -5.96 -13.43
CA ASP A 7 22.36 -7.03 -12.46
C ASP A 7 23.34 -8.22 -12.42
N ASN A 8 24.60 -7.99 -12.77
CA ASN A 8 25.60 -9.04 -12.69
C ASN A 8 26.31 -9.04 -11.33
N CYS A 9 25.79 -9.81 -10.36
CA CYS A 9 26.36 -9.92 -9.02
C CYS A 9 26.76 -11.35 -8.62
N TRP A 10 26.74 -12.30 -9.57
CA TRP A 10 26.83 -13.72 -9.24
C TRP A 10 28.11 -14.38 -9.75
N ILE A 11 28.71 -15.22 -8.91
CA ILE A 11 29.90 -16.00 -9.24
C ILE A 11 29.47 -17.30 -9.89
N THR A 12 29.48 -17.35 -11.22
CA THR A 12 29.15 -18.57 -11.98
C THR A 12 30.37 -19.48 -12.14
N SER A 13 30.16 -20.74 -12.55
CA SER A 13 31.27 -21.66 -12.84
C SER A 13 32.23 -21.11 -13.89
N TYR A 14 31.73 -20.35 -14.87
CA TYR A 14 32.55 -19.68 -15.88
C TYR A 14 33.43 -18.57 -15.28
N PHE A 15 32.97 -17.87 -14.23
CA PHE A 15 33.78 -16.89 -13.51
C PHE A 15 34.98 -17.57 -12.83
N CYS A 16 34.76 -18.71 -12.17
CA CYS A 16 35.82 -19.50 -11.56
C CYS A 16 36.83 -19.98 -12.60
N HIS A 17 36.36 -20.49 -13.74
CA HIS A 17 37.23 -20.94 -14.83
C HIS A 17 38.13 -19.81 -15.39
N ILE A 18 37.62 -18.57 -15.48
CA ILE A 18 38.45 -17.42 -15.86
C ILE A 18 39.54 -17.15 -14.82
N ASP A 19 39.20 -17.25 -13.53
CA ASP A 19 40.12 -17.00 -12.42
C ASP A 19 41.22 -18.05 -12.36
N ASP A 20 40.87 -19.34 -12.47
CA ASP A 20 41.82 -20.46 -12.50
C ASP A 20 42.82 -20.32 -13.66
N ARG A 21 42.32 -19.99 -14.86
CA ARG A 21 43.17 -19.76 -16.03
C ARG A 21 44.14 -18.60 -15.82
N ARG A 22 43.73 -17.54 -15.13
CA ARG A 22 44.63 -16.41 -14.80
C ARG A 22 45.62 -16.76 -13.71
N ASN A 23 45.22 -17.59 -12.75
CA ASN A 23 46.08 -18.08 -11.68
C ASN A 23 47.24 -18.90 -12.26
N ILE A 24 46.95 -19.82 -13.19
CA ILE A 24 47.97 -20.63 -13.87
C ILE A 24 48.97 -19.75 -14.64
N VAL A 25 48.49 -18.65 -15.24
CA VAL A 25 49.32 -17.69 -15.98
C VAL A 25 50.04 -16.70 -15.04
N GLY A 26 49.86 -16.79 -13.72
CA GLY A 26 50.49 -15.89 -12.75
C GLY A 26 49.95 -14.46 -12.77
N LYS A 27 48.73 -14.26 -13.31
CA LYS A 27 48.06 -12.95 -13.34
C LYS A 27 47.28 -12.71 -12.05
N SER A 28 46.92 -11.45 -11.80
CA SER A 28 46.04 -11.11 -10.68
C SER A 28 44.70 -11.84 -10.75
N VAL A 29 44.36 -12.48 -9.63
CA VAL A 29 43.12 -13.24 -9.41
C VAL A 29 42.16 -12.48 -8.50
N ILE A 30 40.87 -12.82 -8.58
CA ILE A 30 39.81 -12.23 -7.75
C ILE A 30 39.52 -13.10 -6.53
N LEU A 31 39.56 -14.42 -6.63
CA LEU A 31 39.34 -15.28 -5.47
C LEU A 31 40.63 -15.39 -4.64
N PRO A 32 40.57 -15.39 -3.29
CA PRO A 32 39.39 -15.31 -2.42
C PRO A 32 38.79 -13.89 -2.31
N LEU A 33 37.47 -13.82 -2.09
CA LEU A 33 36.73 -12.56 -1.93
C LEU A 33 37.08 -11.86 -0.62
N LYS A 34 37.41 -10.56 -0.70
CA LYS A 34 37.57 -9.70 0.48
C LYS A 34 36.20 -9.37 1.10
N LYS A 35 36.16 -9.01 2.39
CA LYS A 35 34.91 -8.69 3.12
C LYS A 35 34.06 -7.62 2.41
N ALA A 36 34.70 -6.57 1.89
CA ALA A 36 34.02 -5.51 1.14
C ALA A 36 33.37 -6.01 -0.16
N GLU A 37 33.92 -7.07 -0.77
CA GLU A 37 33.48 -7.59 -2.07
C GLU A 37 32.28 -8.52 -1.97
N ARG A 38 32.11 -9.18 -0.82
CA ARG A 38 30.93 -10.01 -0.51
C ARG A 38 29.62 -9.22 -0.49
N SER A 39 29.69 -7.88 -0.45
CA SER A 39 28.52 -7.00 -0.52
C SER A 39 27.91 -6.91 -1.92
N TYR A 40 28.72 -7.11 -2.98
CA TYR A 40 28.28 -6.95 -4.37
C TYR A 40 28.56 -8.18 -5.25
N LEU A 41 29.40 -9.12 -4.80
CA LEU A 41 29.61 -10.43 -5.43
C LEU A 41 29.08 -11.53 -4.50
N ARG A 42 28.25 -12.40 -5.05
CA ARG A 42 27.55 -13.44 -4.30
C ARG A 42 27.66 -14.80 -4.99
N TYR A 43 27.77 -15.86 -4.19
CA TYR A 43 27.77 -17.23 -4.70
C TYR A 43 26.34 -17.70 -5.03
N PRO A 44 26.15 -18.48 -6.10
CA PRO A 44 24.85 -18.98 -6.55
C PRO A 44 24.21 -19.95 -5.54
N SER A 45 24.99 -20.62 -4.69
CA SER A 45 24.48 -21.48 -3.61
C SER A 45 23.91 -20.70 -2.42
N SER A 46 24.14 -19.39 -2.35
CA SER A 46 23.64 -18.60 -1.23
C SER A 46 22.19 -18.17 -1.48
N LEU A 47 21.32 -18.51 -0.53
CA LEU A 47 19.89 -18.19 -0.56
C LEU A 47 19.60 -16.69 -0.42
N ILE A 48 20.58 -15.89 0.00
CA ILE A 48 20.39 -14.48 0.34
C ILE A 48 20.34 -13.64 -0.96
N PRO A 49 19.33 -12.79 -1.16
CA PRO A 49 19.22 -11.94 -2.35
C PRO A 49 20.33 -10.87 -2.43
N CYS A 50 20.53 -10.32 -3.63
CA CYS A 50 21.44 -9.19 -3.85
C CYS A 50 20.94 -7.93 -3.14
N ASN A 51 21.83 -7.01 -2.73
CA ASN A 51 21.42 -5.76 -2.06
C ASN A 51 20.46 -4.90 -2.91
N LEU A 52 20.59 -4.96 -4.24
CA LEU A 52 19.66 -4.32 -5.18
C LEU A 52 18.28 -4.98 -5.17
N GLU A 53 18.23 -6.30 -5.16
CA GLU A 53 16.98 -7.09 -5.07
C GLU A 53 16.29 -6.84 -3.73
N ILE A 54 17.04 -6.83 -2.62
CA ILE A 54 16.54 -6.53 -1.28
C ILE A 54 15.93 -5.13 -1.24
N ARG A 55 16.61 -4.11 -1.80
CA ARG A 55 16.08 -2.75 -1.81
C ARG A 55 14.75 -2.66 -2.58
N GLY A 56 14.65 -3.34 -3.72
CA GLY A 56 13.41 -3.41 -4.49
C GLY A 56 12.28 -4.10 -3.71
N ILE A 57 12.56 -5.25 -3.10
CA ILE A 57 11.60 -6.00 -2.28
C ILE A 57 11.15 -5.19 -1.06
N VAL A 58 12.08 -4.56 -0.34
CA VAL A 58 11.79 -3.74 0.83
C VAL A 58 10.93 -2.54 0.44
N LEU A 59 11.23 -1.87 -0.67
CA LEU A 59 10.44 -0.74 -1.14
C LEU A 59 9.01 -1.16 -1.49
N LYS A 60 8.83 -2.28 -2.21
CA LYS A 60 7.51 -2.84 -2.51
C LYS A 60 6.76 -3.23 -1.23
N PHE A 61 7.44 -3.88 -0.30
CA PHE A 61 6.87 -4.28 0.98
C PHE A 61 6.38 -3.08 1.79
N VAL A 62 7.19 -2.01 1.88
CA VAL A 62 6.82 -0.78 2.60
C VAL A 62 5.61 -0.10 1.96
N ILE A 63 5.57 -0.04 0.61
CA ILE A 63 4.43 0.53 -0.12
C ILE A 63 3.16 -0.28 0.18
N THR A 64 3.20 -1.60 0.00
CA THR A 64 2.05 -2.47 0.27
C THR A 64 1.60 -2.41 1.73
N LEU A 65 2.53 -2.28 2.67
CA LEU A 65 2.22 -2.10 4.09
C LEU A 65 1.49 -0.78 4.35
N LEU A 66 1.97 0.32 3.77
CA LEU A 66 1.30 1.62 3.88
C LEU A 66 -0.12 1.58 3.29
N GLU A 67 -0.29 0.99 2.11
CA GLU A 67 -1.60 0.79 1.49
C GLU A 67 -2.55 -0.04 2.36
N THR A 68 -2.02 -1.11 2.97
CA THR A 68 -2.80 -1.95 3.88
C THR A 68 -3.27 -1.14 5.10
N ILE A 69 -2.38 -0.32 5.69
CA ILE A 69 -2.74 0.57 6.80
C ILE A 69 -3.83 1.55 6.37
N THR A 70 -3.69 2.22 5.23
CA THR A 70 -4.72 3.14 4.72
C THR A 70 -6.06 2.44 4.54
N ALA A 71 -6.08 1.24 3.95
CA ALA A 71 -7.29 0.45 3.80
C ALA A 71 -7.92 0.08 5.15
N THR A 72 -7.09 -0.31 6.13
CA THR A 72 -7.59 -0.61 7.49
C THR A 72 -8.23 0.61 8.16
N VAL A 73 -7.66 1.80 8.00
CA VAL A 73 -8.21 3.04 8.55
C VAL A 73 -9.58 3.36 7.94
N ILE A 74 -9.72 3.19 6.61
CA ILE A 74 -10.98 3.41 5.90
C ILE A 74 -12.06 2.44 6.41
N ILE A 75 -11.72 1.15 6.56
CA ILE A 75 -12.64 0.13 7.08
C ILE A 75 -13.08 0.46 8.51
N LEU A 76 -12.14 0.85 9.38
CA LEU A 76 -12.46 1.24 10.75
C LEU A 76 -13.39 2.46 10.79
N LEU A 77 -13.15 3.44 9.93
CA LEU A 77 -14.00 4.63 9.83
C LEU A 77 -15.44 4.26 9.39
N ASP A 78 -15.60 3.36 8.43
CA ASP A 78 -16.91 2.86 8.00
C ASP A 78 -17.66 2.13 9.13
N GLN A 79 -16.95 1.31 9.91
CA GLN A 79 -17.52 0.65 11.09
C GLN A 79 -17.96 1.65 12.16
N LEU A 80 -17.11 2.65 12.45
CA LEU A 80 -17.45 3.71 13.40
C LEU A 80 -18.70 4.49 12.97
N ILE A 81 -18.80 4.86 11.69
CA ILE A 81 -19.99 5.53 11.16
C ILE A 81 -21.23 4.66 11.32
N SER A 82 -21.13 3.37 10.97
CA SER A 82 -22.23 2.42 11.10
C SER A 82 -22.72 2.28 12.55
N ASP A 83 -21.79 2.23 13.51
CA ASP A 83 -22.12 2.14 14.93
C ASP A 83 -22.73 3.46 15.45
N ILE A 84 -22.22 4.61 15.03
CA ILE A 84 -22.82 5.92 15.33
C ILE A 84 -24.26 6.00 14.80
N LEU A 85 -24.50 5.59 13.55
CA LEU A 85 -25.84 5.56 12.97
C LEU A 85 -26.78 4.61 13.73
N GLN A 86 -26.27 3.50 14.26
CA GLN A 86 -27.04 2.58 15.09
C GLN A 86 -27.44 3.22 16.43
N ILE A 87 -26.53 3.99 17.05
CA ILE A 87 -26.82 4.76 18.28
C ILE A 87 -27.87 5.84 17.99
N VAL A 88 -27.74 6.56 16.88
CA VAL A 88 -28.70 7.59 16.45
C VAL A 88 -30.07 6.96 16.23
N LYS A 89 -30.15 5.82 15.53
CA LYS A 89 -31.40 5.08 15.33
C LYS A 89 -32.07 4.71 16.66
N LYS A 90 -31.29 4.30 17.67
CA LYS A 90 -31.81 3.91 18.99
C LYS A 90 -32.37 5.11 19.77
N HIS A 91 -31.72 6.27 19.71
CA HIS A 91 -32.05 7.43 20.55
C HIS A 91 -32.86 8.53 19.85
N SER A 92 -33.01 8.48 18.52
CA SER A 92 -33.73 9.49 17.74
C SER A 92 -35.19 9.13 17.44
N ARG A 93 -35.69 8.00 17.97
CA ARG A 93 -37.11 7.64 17.86
C ARG A 93 -37.94 8.58 18.74
N ILE A 94 -38.68 9.48 18.09
CA ILE A 94 -39.63 10.39 18.73
C ILE A 94 -41.03 10.07 18.20
N ASP A 95 -41.94 9.80 19.12
CA ASP A 95 -43.36 9.58 18.84
C ASP A 95 -44.14 10.86 19.19
N TYR A 96 -44.69 11.53 18.18
CA TYR A 96 -45.45 12.77 18.34
C TYR A 96 -46.94 12.45 18.49
N SER A 97 -47.51 12.72 19.66
CA SER A 97 -48.97 12.69 19.88
C SER A 97 -49.53 14.10 19.77
N GLN A 98 -50.03 14.48 18.59
CA GLN A 98 -50.73 15.75 18.42
C GLN A 98 -52.21 15.59 18.82
N LYS A 99 -52.61 16.29 19.87
CA LYS A 99 -54.01 16.46 20.29
C LYS A 99 -54.41 17.91 20.01
N GLY A 100 -55.29 18.13 19.04
CA GLY A 100 -55.79 19.45 18.69
C GLY A 100 -57.31 19.47 18.69
N THR A 101 -57.92 20.44 19.38
CA THR A 101 -59.36 20.70 19.32
C THR A 101 -59.61 21.86 18.37
N HIS A 102 -60.14 21.58 17.18
CA HIS A 102 -60.54 22.65 16.25
C HIS A 102 -62.01 22.99 16.49
N GLY A 103 -62.27 24.14 17.12
CA GLY A 103 -63.62 24.65 17.37
C GLY A 103 -63.87 25.94 16.61
N LEU A 104 -64.66 25.91 15.55
CA LEU A 104 -65.06 27.11 14.81
C LEU A 104 -66.41 27.62 15.34
N THR A 105 -66.45 28.83 15.90
CA THR A 105 -67.70 29.50 16.29
C THR A 105 -67.89 30.75 15.45
N VAL A 106 -68.77 30.68 14.45
CA VAL A 106 -69.02 31.81 13.54
C VAL A 106 -70.18 32.65 14.05
N LYS A 107 -69.91 33.92 14.39
CA LYS A 107 -70.92 34.90 14.81
C LYS A 107 -71.20 35.89 13.68
N VAL A 108 -72.37 35.80 13.07
CA VAL A 108 -72.83 36.72 12.02
C VAL A 108 -73.44 37.97 12.67
N LYS A 109 -72.97 39.17 12.33
CA LYS A 109 -73.54 40.45 12.77
C LYS A 109 -74.37 41.08 11.64
N GLY A 110 -75.64 41.39 11.91
CA GLY A 110 -76.57 42.04 10.98
C GLY A 110 -78.00 41.45 11.02
N SER A 111 -79.03 42.25 10.74
CA SER A 111 -80.46 41.86 10.80
C SER A 111 -81.15 41.74 9.43
N GLY A 112 -80.46 42.06 8.34
CA GLY A 112 -81.00 42.02 6.98
C GLY A 112 -81.24 40.61 6.42
N MET A 113 -81.93 40.53 5.28
CA MET A 113 -82.28 39.26 4.61
C MET A 113 -81.04 38.41 4.28
N MET A 114 -79.95 39.03 3.83
CA MET A 114 -78.66 38.34 3.59
C MET A 114 -78.03 37.82 4.87
N ALA A 115 -78.12 38.56 5.99
CA ALA A 115 -77.61 38.10 7.28
C ALA A 115 -78.41 36.90 7.81
N LYS A 116 -79.73 36.84 7.56
CA LYS A 116 -80.57 35.67 7.88
C LYS A 116 -80.18 34.44 7.04
N LEU A 117 -79.93 34.61 5.75
CA LEU A 117 -79.47 33.52 4.87
C LEU A 117 -78.11 32.97 5.32
N VAL A 118 -77.12 33.84 5.54
CA VAL A 118 -75.78 33.45 6.00
C VAL A 118 -75.84 32.80 7.39
N LYS A 119 -76.66 33.33 8.30
CA LYS A 119 -76.88 32.71 9.62
C LYS A 119 -77.51 31.32 9.48
N SER A 120 -78.56 31.17 8.67
CA SER A 120 -79.22 29.89 8.42
C SER A 120 -78.29 28.83 7.83
N LEU A 121 -77.39 29.22 6.91
CA LEU A 121 -76.39 28.33 6.33
C LEU A 121 -75.32 27.92 7.36
N LEU A 122 -74.92 28.83 8.25
CA LEU A 122 -73.85 28.60 9.22
C LEU A 122 -74.33 28.00 10.56
N THR A 123 -75.65 27.97 10.82
CA THR A 123 -76.19 27.43 12.10
C THR A 123 -75.92 25.93 12.27
N GLY A 124 -75.74 25.19 11.17
CA GLY A 124 -75.37 23.77 11.18
C GLY A 124 -73.86 23.48 11.28
N PHE A 125 -73.00 24.49 11.15
CA PHE A 125 -71.54 24.34 11.07
C PHE A 125 -70.84 24.43 12.44
N HIS A 126 -71.38 23.77 13.47
CA HIS A 126 -70.70 23.60 14.75
C HIS A 126 -69.67 22.46 14.68
N ILE A 127 -68.55 22.70 13.99
CA ILE A 127 -67.48 21.71 13.87
C ILE A 127 -66.64 21.76 15.15
N LYS A 128 -66.85 20.79 16.05
CA LYS A 128 -65.91 20.40 17.09
C LYS A 128 -65.20 19.14 16.62
N GLN A 129 -63.99 19.30 16.08
CA GLN A 129 -63.22 18.17 15.60
C GLN A 129 -62.02 17.95 16.52
N GLU A 130 -62.02 16.82 17.23
CA GLU A 130 -60.89 16.37 18.02
C GLU A 130 -59.93 15.63 17.08
N VAL A 131 -58.82 16.29 16.73
CA VAL A 131 -57.79 15.70 15.90
C VAL A 131 -56.81 14.97 16.80
N TYR A 132 -56.90 13.65 16.81
CA TYR A 132 -55.90 12.75 17.38
C TYR A 132 -55.02 12.23 16.25
N SER A 133 -53.85 12.82 16.05
CA SER A 133 -52.88 12.34 15.06
C SER A 133 -51.61 11.88 15.77
N MET A 134 -51.39 10.56 15.77
CA MET A 134 -50.12 9.97 16.20
C MET A 134 -49.19 9.87 14.99
N ARG A 135 -48.08 10.62 15.00
CA ARG A 135 -47.06 10.57 13.94
C ARG A 135 -45.73 10.13 14.55
N SER A 136 -45.08 9.13 13.95
CA SER A 136 -43.78 8.63 14.38
C SER A 136 -42.72 8.95 13.34
N ASN A 137 -41.52 9.33 13.78
CA ASN A 137 -40.39 9.62 12.89
C ASN A 137 -39.69 8.33 12.37
N TYR A 138 -40.25 7.14 12.63
CA TYR A 138 -39.65 5.85 12.30
C TYR A 138 -39.21 5.71 10.84
N VAL A 139 -39.99 6.24 9.89
CA VAL A 139 -39.71 6.14 8.45
C VAL A 139 -38.45 6.91 8.05
N CYS A 140 -38.07 7.95 8.80
CA CYS A 140 -36.89 8.77 8.52
C CYS A 140 -35.65 8.31 9.29
N LEU A 141 -35.74 7.25 10.10
CA LEU A 141 -34.58 6.77 10.86
C LEU A 141 -33.57 6.09 9.91
N PRO A 142 -32.27 6.38 10.05
CA PRO A 142 -31.25 5.75 9.22
C PRO A 142 -31.23 4.23 9.48
N ASN A 143 -31.08 3.46 8.41
CA ASN A 143 -30.90 2.01 8.51
C ASN A 143 -29.42 1.66 8.23
N PRO A 144 -28.57 1.54 9.25
CA PRO A 144 -27.15 1.27 9.05
C PRO A 144 -26.93 -0.14 8.51
N THR A 145 -26.29 -0.25 7.36
CA THR A 145 -25.83 -1.52 6.77
C THR A 145 -24.38 -1.76 7.15
N LYS A 146 -24.11 -2.78 7.97
CA LYS A 146 -22.73 -3.17 8.29
C LYS A 146 -22.12 -3.95 7.13
N MET A 147 -20.85 -3.67 6.83
CA MET A 147 -20.10 -4.43 5.85
C MET A 147 -19.97 -5.90 6.29
N SER A 148 -20.35 -6.83 5.40
CA SER A 148 -20.27 -8.26 5.70
C SER A 148 -18.81 -8.70 5.86
N SER A 149 -18.56 -9.56 6.86
CA SER A 149 -17.22 -10.10 7.17
C SER A 149 -16.57 -10.79 5.96
N VAL A 150 -17.36 -11.30 5.02
CA VAL A 150 -16.85 -11.91 3.78
C VAL A 150 -16.00 -10.93 2.97
N TYR A 151 -16.41 -9.67 2.88
CA TYR A 151 -15.65 -8.67 2.13
C TYR A 151 -14.35 -8.29 2.85
N LEU A 152 -14.35 -8.28 4.19
CA LEU A 152 -13.12 -8.08 4.97
C LEU A 152 -12.11 -9.18 4.68
N TYR A 153 -12.52 -10.44 4.75
CA TYR A 153 -11.64 -11.58 4.43
C TYR A 153 -11.14 -11.52 2.98
N LYS A 154 -11.97 -11.09 2.03
CA LYS A 154 -11.53 -10.88 0.64
C LYS A 154 -10.45 -9.80 0.55
N ILE A 155 -10.66 -8.64 1.18
CA ILE A 155 -9.69 -7.52 1.13
C ILE A 155 -8.35 -7.96 1.73
N TYR A 156 -8.34 -8.46 2.96
CA TYR A 156 -7.09 -8.93 3.59
C TYR A 156 -6.46 -10.13 2.87
N GLY A 157 -7.29 -11.02 2.31
CA GLY A 157 -6.83 -12.12 1.47
C GLY A 157 -6.09 -11.63 0.22
N THR A 158 -6.59 -10.58 -0.45
CA THR A 158 -5.89 -10.01 -1.61
C THR A 158 -4.54 -9.39 -1.24
N TYR A 159 -4.46 -8.66 -0.12
CA TYR A 159 -3.18 -8.13 0.38
C TYR A 159 -2.18 -9.26 0.73
N LEU A 160 -2.66 -10.34 1.32
CA LEU A 160 -1.84 -11.52 1.61
C LEU A 160 -1.32 -12.17 0.33
N ILE A 161 -2.16 -12.29 -0.71
CA ILE A 161 -1.73 -12.81 -2.02
C ILE A 161 -0.65 -11.90 -2.63
N ILE A 162 -0.82 -10.58 -2.58
CA ILE A 162 0.18 -9.62 -3.06
C ILE A 162 1.51 -9.79 -2.32
N LEU A 163 1.46 -9.97 -0.99
CA LEU A 163 2.64 -10.23 -0.17
C LEU A 163 3.38 -11.49 -0.61
N LEU A 164 2.65 -12.58 -0.84
CA LEU A 164 3.21 -13.83 -1.35
C LEU A 164 3.83 -13.62 -2.74
N LEU A 165 3.16 -12.86 -3.62
CA LEU A 165 3.69 -12.54 -4.95
C LEU A 165 5.03 -11.79 -4.86
N ILE A 166 5.15 -10.80 -3.96
CA ILE A 166 6.41 -10.06 -3.72
C ILE A 166 7.53 -11.02 -3.30
N ILE A 167 7.24 -12.00 -2.44
CA ILE A 167 8.23 -13.00 -2.01
C ILE A 167 8.63 -13.90 -3.19
N THR A 168 7.64 -14.38 -3.96
CA THR A 168 7.88 -15.23 -5.13
C THR A 168 8.63 -14.49 -6.24
N GLU A 169 8.54 -13.16 -6.32
CA GLU A 169 9.22 -12.35 -7.31
C GLU A 169 10.74 -12.60 -7.32
N SER A 170 11.35 -12.70 -6.15
CA SER A 170 12.77 -13.03 -5.99
C SER A 170 13.13 -14.37 -6.65
N TYR A 171 12.28 -15.39 -6.47
CA TYR A 171 12.47 -16.71 -7.07
C TYR A 171 12.23 -16.68 -8.59
N THR A 172 11.22 -15.95 -9.06
CA THR A 172 10.95 -15.81 -10.50
C THR A 172 12.10 -15.10 -11.23
N ASN A 173 12.73 -14.10 -10.61
CA ASN A 173 13.89 -13.43 -11.16
C ASN A 173 15.10 -14.37 -11.29
N ARG A 174 15.31 -15.24 -10.30
CA ARG A 174 16.34 -16.30 -10.37
C ARG A 174 16.04 -17.30 -11.48
N LEU A 175 14.79 -17.75 -11.59
CA LEU A 175 14.36 -18.69 -12.63
C LEU A 175 14.53 -18.09 -14.03
N LYS A 176 14.07 -16.86 -14.24
CA LYS A 176 14.25 -16.12 -15.50
C LYS A 176 15.71 -16.06 -15.89
N ARG A 177 16.59 -15.77 -14.93
CA ARG A 177 18.03 -15.72 -15.19
C ARG A 177 18.61 -17.08 -15.57
N MET A 178 18.20 -18.15 -14.88
CA MET A 178 18.62 -19.51 -15.21
C MET A 178 18.18 -19.90 -16.64
N ILE A 179 16.94 -19.57 -17.00
CA ILE A 179 16.41 -19.77 -18.36
C ILE A 179 17.23 -18.94 -19.37
N CYS A 180 17.47 -17.65 -19.12
CA CYS A 180 18.28 -16.82 -20.02
C CYS A 180 19.72 -17.34 -20.17
N ALA A 181 20.32 -17.86 -19.10
CA ALA A 181 21.66 -18.45 -19.15
C ALA A 181 21.69 -19.72 -20.01
N ALA A 182 20.63 -20.53 -19.97
CA ALA A 182 20.49 -21.73 -20.79
C ALA A 182 20.25 -21.41 -22.28
N PHE A 183 19.40 -20.43 -22.59
CA PHE A 183 19.08 -20.09 -23.98
C PHE A 183 20.13 -19.17 -24.66
N TYR A 184 20.78 -18.28 -23.91
CA TYR A 184 21.67 -17.24 -24.45
C TYR A 184 23.07 -17.27 -23.85
N GLU A 185 23.74 -18.42 -23.92
CA GLU A 185 25.07 -18.62 -23.32
C GLU A 185 26.11 -17.57 -23.77
N LYS A 186 26.11 -17.18 -25.06
CA LYS A 186 27.08 -16.20 -25.59
C LYS A 186 26.95 -14.84 -24.90
N LYS A 187 25.71 -14.37 -24.69
CA LYS A 187 25.45 -13.11 -24.00
C LYS A 187 25.80 -13.21 -22.51
N GLU A 188 25.50 -14.34 -21.87
CA GLU A 188 25.82 -14.54 -20.44
C GLU A 188 27.35 -14.57 -20.21
N LYS A 189 28.12 -15.25 -21.07
CA LYS A 189 29.59 -15.23 -21.01
C LYS A 189 30.17 -13.82 -21.16
N GLN A 190 29.61 -12.99 -22.06
CA GLN A 190 30.02 -11.60 -22.22
C GLN A 190 29.72 -10.76 -20.97
N ARG A 191 28.55 -10.94 -20.36
CA ARG A 191 28.18 -10.28 -19.09
C ARG A 191 29.15 -10.67 -17.98
N ILE A 192 29.42 -11.96 -17.80
CA ILE A 192 30.34 -12.47 -16.76
C ILE A 192 31.76 -11.92 -16.95
N LEU A 193 32.24 -11.86 -18.20
CA LEU A 193 33.56 -11.29 -18.50
C LEU A 193 33.62 -9.79 -18.18
N HIS A 194 32.56 -9.04 -18.50
CA HIS A 194 32.45 -7.62 -18.15
C HIS A 194 32.47 -7.42 -16.63
N LEU A 195 31.71 -8.21 -15.88
CA LEU A 195 31.72 -8.19 -14.41
C LEU A 195 33.12 -8.49 -13.85
N TYR A 196 33.78 -9.53 -14.36
CA TYR A 196 35.14 -9.90 -13.95
C TYR A 196 36.12 -8.74 -14.15
N ASN A 197 36.09 -8.11 -15.34
CA ASN A 197 36.93 -6.95 -15.64
C ASN A 197 36.59 -5.74 -14.76
N GLN A 198 35.31 -5.51 -14.45
CA GLN A 198 34.89 -4.45 -13.55
C GLN A 198 35.43 -4.67 -12.13
N CYS A 199 35.43 -5.91 -11.64
CA CYS A 199 35.97 -6.27 -10.34
C CYS A 199 37.49 -6.07 -10.27
N LEU A 200 38.23 -6.46 -11.33
CA LEU A 200 39.66 -6.15 -11.43
C LEU A 200 39.94 -4.65 -11.40
N ARG A 201 39.17 -3.85 -12.17
CA ARG A 201 39.30 -2.39 -12.17
C ARG A 201 39.01 -1.79 -10.79
N ARG A 202 37.99 -2.29 -10.09
CA ARG A 202 37.67 -1.87 -8.71
C ARG A 202 38.82 -2.17 -7.76
N ARG A 203 39.42 -3.38 -7.80
CA ARG A 203 40.59 -3.72 -6.99
C ARG A 203 41.79 -2.81 -7.28
N ALA A 204 42.10 -2.60 -8.56
CA ALA A 204 43.20 -1.72 -8.95
C ALA A 204 42.99 -0.28 -8.46
N LYS A 205 41.76 0.23 -8.56
CA LYS A 205 41.40 1.56 -8.05
C LYS A 205 41.57 1.63 -6.53
N LEU A 206 41.02 0.66 -5.78
CA LEU A 206 41.16 0.61 -4.31
C LEU A 206 42.62 0.58 -3.85
N ILE A 207 43.47 -0.20 -4.52
CA ILE A 207 44.91 -0.24 -4.23
C ILE A 207 45.54 1.12 -4.49
N LYS A 208 45.27 1.73 -5.65
CA LYS A 208 45.77 3.07 -6.00
C LYS A 208 45.37 4.10 -4.94
N ASP A 209 44.09 4.15 -4.60
CA ASP A 209 43.54 5.09 -3.61
C ASP A 209 44.20 4.89 -2.23
N THR A 210 44.38 3.62 -1.80
CA THR A 210 45.07 3.29 -0.55
C THR A 210 46.53 3.75 -0.56
N THR A 211 47.26 3.55 -1.67
CA THR A 211 48.66 3.99 -1.77
C THR A 211 48.81 5.51 -1.74
N VAL A 212 47.84 6.26 -2.26
CA VAL A 212 47.82 7.73 -2.21
C VAL A 212 47.66 8.20 -0.76
N VAL A 213 46.64 7.68 -0.06
CA VAL A 213 46.37 8.04 1.34
C VAL A 213 47.55 7.72 2.26
N VAL A 214 48.17 6.56 2.06
CA VAL A 214 49.36 6.17 2.85
C VAL A 214 50.51 7.15 2.59
N LYS A 215 50.80 7.50 1.33
CA LYS A 215 51.85 8.47 0.99
C LYS A 215 51.58 9.85 1.60
N GLU A 216 50.33 10.31 1.60
CA GLU A 216 49.93 11.59 2.21
C GLU A 216 50.16 11.58 3.72
N ARG A 217 49.73 10.53 4.42
CA ARG A 217 50.00 10.37 5.86
C ARG A 217 51.49 10.33 6.18
N PHE A 218 52.30 9.62 5.39
CA PHE A 218 53.75 9.62 5.57
C PHE A 218 54.37 11.02 5.40
N ARG A 219 53.87 11.85 4.47
CA ARG A 219 54.32 13.24 4.30
C ARG A 219 53.89 14.16 5.44
N GLU A 220 52.73 13.90 6.06
CA GLU A 220 52.29 14.64 7.25
C GLU A 220 53.15 14.30 8.46
N VAL A 221 53.38 13.01 8.73
CA VAL A 221 54.25 12.57 9.84
C VAL A 221 55.67 13.10 9.67
N LYS A 222 56.22 13.07 8.44
CA LYS A 222 57.55 13.64 8.15
C LYS A 222 57.61 15.18 8.25
N ARG A 223 56.47 15.89 8.23
CA ARG A 223 56.43 17.34 8.45
C ARG A 223 56.34 17.71 9.95
N ILE A 224 55.94 16.76 10.80
CA ILE A 224 55.78 16.96 12.25
C ILE A 224 57.07 16.58 12.99
N LEU A 225 57.88 15.68 12.42
CA LEU A 225 59.26 15.37 12.83
C LEU A 225 60.25 16.37 12.21
#